data_AF-D1QQY1-F1
#
_entry.id   AF-D1QQY1-F1
#
_cell.length_a   1.000
_cell.length_b   1.000
_cell.length_c   1.000
_cell.angle_alpha   90.00
_cell.angle_beta   90.00
_cell.angle_gamma   90.00
#
_symmetry.space_group_name_H-M   'P 1'
#
loop_
_entity.id
_entity.type
_entity.pdbx_description
1 polymer ?
#
loop_
_entity_poly.entity_id
_entity_poly.type
_entity_poly.pdbx_seq_one_letter_code
_entity_poly.pdbx_strand_id
1 'polypeptide(L)'
;MPYEVPEGWVWITLGEICTFLSRGKSPKYSEERKFPIFAQKCNLKEGGISLKQARFLDPSTIDKWDESYKLKTGDILINSTGTGTAGRTRLFDESFLGAYPFAVPDSHVSVVRTSTKIVSEYVYAYVSSLSTQLYLEENLAGSTNQKELYIGVIERLPLPLPSLAEQQRIVSEIERWSVLIDTIEQGKENLETSIKQAKNKILDLAIHGKLVPQDPNDEPASELLKRINPKAEIACDNEHYAQLPKGWSVISMQDVCKLKDGIKLDSTPLIN
;
A
#
# COMPACT_ATOMS: atom_id res chain seq x y z
N MET A 1 25.46 -12.91 -3.35
CA MET A 1 26.88 -13.27 -3.11
C MET A 1 26.92 -14.55 -2.30
N PRO A 2 27.70 -15.57 -2.70
CA PRO A 2 27.84 -16.81 -1.92
C PRO A 2 28.59 -16.56 -0.61
N TYR A 3 28.13 -17.23 0.45
CA TYR A 3 28.75 -17.27 1.78
C TYR A 3 28.64 -18.69 2.33
N GLU A 4 29.25 -18.95 3.48
CA GLU A 4 29.19 -20.26 4.14
C GLU A 4 27.74 -20.59 4.53
N VAL A 5 27.20 -21.67 3.97
CA VAL A 5 25.83 -22.12 4.22
C VAL A 5 25.81 -23.29 5.19
N PRO A 6 24.71 -23.50 5.93
CA PRO A 6 24.60 -24.63 6.85
C PRO A 6 24.80 -25.98 6.17
N GLU A 7 25.17 -26.99 6.95
CA GLU A 7 25.32 -28.35 6.45
C GLU A 7 24.03 -28.83 5.75
N GLY A 8 24.19 -29.42 4.56
CA GLY A 8 23.08 -29.90 3.72
C GLY A 8 22.47 -28.86 2.78
N TRP A 9 22.91 -27.59 2.84
CA TRP A 9 22.52 -26.56 1.88
C TRP A 9 23.49 -26.54 0.69
N VAL A 10 22.99 -26.26 -0.49
CA VAL A 10 23.81 -26.14 -1.71
C VAL A 10 23.61 -24.79 -2.38
N TRP A 11 24.68 -24.18 -2.88
CA TRP A 11 24.56 -23.05 -3.77
C TRP A 11 24.20 -23.53 -5.17
N ILE A 12 23.14 -22.97 -5.73
CA ILE A 12 22.66 -23.24 -7.08
C ILE A 12 22.28 -21.93 -7.74
N THR A 13 22.12 -21.91 -9.06
CA THR A 13 21.55 -20.75 -9.76
C THR A 13 20.03 -20.88 -9.90
N LEU A 14 19.35 -19.76 -9.98
CA LEU A 14 17.89 -19.73 -10.15
C LEU A 14 17.46 -20.45 -11.45
N GLY A 15 18.25 -20.36 -12.52
CA GLY A 15 17.99 -21.05 -13.78
C GLY A 15 17.91 -22.57 -13.65
N GLU A 16 18.76 -23.18 -12.83
CA GLU A 16 18.83 -24.64 -12.65
C GLU A 16 17.59 -25.23 -11.95
N ILE A 17 16.85 -24.41 -11.20
CA ILE A 17 15.65 -24.85 -10.47
C ILE A 17 14.34 -24.49 -11.18
N CYS A 18 14.41 -23.83 -12.34
CA CYS A 18 13.25 -23.37 -13.09
C CYS A 18 12.78 -24.39 -14.13
N THR A 19 11.46 -24.54 -14.25
CA THR A 19 10.82 -25.22 -15.40
C THR A 19 10.45 -24.24 -16.51
N PHE A 20 10.29 -22.96 -16.18
CA PHE A 20 10.12 -21.88 -17.13
C PHE A 20 10.77 -20.61 -16.60
N LEU A 21 11.70 -20.05 -17.37
CA LEU A 21 12.36 -18.78 -17.09
C LEU A 21 12.40 -17.97 -18.38
N SER A 22 11.52 -16.98 -18.50
CA SER A 22 11.43 -16.17 -19.71
C SER A 22 10.90 -14.79 -19.41
N ARG A 23 11.31 -13.80 -20.21
CA ARG A 23 10.55 -12.57 -20.38
C ARG A 23 9.23 -12.85 -21.07
N GLY A 24 8.20 -12.08 -20.75
CA GLY A 24 6.95 -12.07 -21.51
C GLY A 24 7.16 -11.60 -22.94
N LYS A 25 6.09 -11.54 -23.72
CA LYS A 25 6.15 -11.06 -25.10
C LYS A 25 5.42 -9.73 -25.25
N SER A 26 5.78 -8.95 -26.27
CA SER A 26 5.04 -7.74 -26.61
C SER A 26 3.69 -8.12 -27.22
N PRO A 27 2.56 -7.82 -26.56
CA PRO A 27 1.26 -8.28 -26.98
C PRO A 27 0.63 -7.35 -28.02
N LYS A 28 -0.27 -7.90 -28.84
CA LYS A 28 -1.25 -7.09 -29.57
C LYS A 28 -2.43 -6.83 -28.65
N TYR A 29 -2.86 -5.57 -28.56
CA TYR A 29 -3.90 -5.15 -27.63
C TYR A 29 -5.29 -5.21 -28.25
N SER A 30 -6.29 -5.50 -27.41
CA SER A 30 -7.71 -5.44 -27.74
C SER A 30 -8.49 -4.67 -26.67
N GLU A 31 -9.64 -4.11 -27.07
CA GLU A 31 -10.64 -3.55 -26.17
C GLU A 31 -11.48 -4.64 -25.49
N GLU A 32 -11.46 -5.87 -26.04
CA GLU A 32 -12.12 -7.02 -25.42
C GLU A 32 -11.43 -7.41 -24.11
N ARG A 33 -12.14 -7.24 -22.99
CA ARG A 33 -11.61 -7.47 -21.64
C ARG A 33 -11.60 -8.94 -21.24
N LYS A 34 -10.93 -9.80 -22.01
CA LYS A 34 -10.95 -11.25 -21.81
C LYS A 34 -9.67 -11.82 -21.21
N PHE A 35 -8.51 -11.44 -21.76
CA PHE A 35 -7.21 -11.98 -21.37
C PHE A 35 -6.30 -10.85 -20.87
N PRO A 36 -6.25 -10.57 -19.57
CA PRO A 36 -5.42 -9.49 -19.02
C PRO A 36 -3.93 -9.77 -19.26
N ILE A 37 -3.21 -8.71 -19.60
CA ILE A 37 -1.75 -8.70 -19.69
C ILE A 37 -1.19 -8.14 -18.39
N PHE A 38 -0.36 -8.94 -17.72
CA PHE A 38 0.38 -8.53 -16.54
C PHE A 38 1.57 -7.65 -16.96
N ALA A 39 1.43 -6.34 -16.78
CA ALA A 39 2.47 -5.36 -17.02
C ALA A 39 3.09 -4.87 -15.71
N GLN A 40 4.17 -4.08 -15.77
CA GLN A 40 4.90 -3.59 -14.58
C GLN A 40 4.00 -2.87 -13.57
N LYS A 41 2.97 -2.16 -14.04
CA LYS A 41 1.99 -1.44 -13.20
C LYS A 41 1.03 -2.35 -12.45
N CYS A 42 0.89 -3.62 -12.86
CA CYS A 42 0.14 -4.63 -12.12
C CYS A 42 0.88 -5.07 -10.86
N ASN A 43 2.22 -4.93 -10.86
CA ASN A 43 3.07 -5.17 -9.70
C ASN A 43 3.15 -3.91 -8.84
N LEU A 44 2.27 -3.82 -7.84
CA LEU A 44 2.07 -2.61 -7.04
C LEU A 44 3.26 -2.33 -6.12
N LYS A 45 3.59 -1.04 -5.95
CA LYS A 45 4.70 -0.59 -5.07
C LYS A 45 4.42 -0.93 -3.61
N GLU A 46 3.21 -0.67 -3.14
CA GLU A 46 2.79 -0.85 -1.74
C GLU A 46 2.62 -2.32 -1.33
N GLY A 47 2.63 -3.26 -2.27
CA GLY A 47 2.29 -4.66 -2.00
C GLY A 47 1.24 -5.22 -2.94
N GLY A 48 1.32 -6.53 -3.22
CA GLY A 48 0.30 -7.25 -3.97
C GLY A 48 0.27 -7.00 -5.49
N ILE A 49 -0.80 -7.51 -6.09
CA ILE A 49 -1.05 -7.52 -7.54
C ILE A 49 -2.40 -6.84 -7.83
N SER A 50 -2.47 -6.04 -8.90
CA SER A 50 -3.73 -5.49 -9.39
C SER A 50 -3.84 -5.50 -10.90
N LEU A 51 -4.88 -6.17 -11.40
CA LEU A 51 -5.21 -6.20 -12.83
C LEU A 51 -6.15 -5.06 -13.26
N LYS A 52 -6.51 -4.13 -12.37
CA LYS A 52 -7.46 -3.03 -12.69
C LYS A 52 -7.00 -2.18 -13.88
N GLN A 53 -5.69 -1.96 -13.98
CA GLN A 53 -5.07 -1.18 -15.05
C GLN A 53 -4.55 -2.05 -16.20
N ALA A 54 -4.74 -3.37 -16.16
CA ALA A 54 -4.25 -4.26 -17.20
C ALA A 54 -4.87 -3.88 -18.56
N ARG A 55 -4.05 -3.96 -19.61
CA ARG A 55 -4.54 -4.00 -20.98
C ARG A 55 -4.85 -5.47 -21.32
N PHE A 56 -5.57 -5.70 -22.41
CA PHE A 56 -6.02 -7.03 -22.77
C PHE A 56 -5.42 -7.50 -24.09
N LEU A 57 -5.09 -8.79 -24.15
CA LEU A 57 -4.53 -9.44 -25.32
C LEU A 57 -5.61 -9.60 -26.39
N ASP A 58 -5.26 -9.33 -27.64
CA ASP A 58 -6.09 -9.63 -28.81
C ASP A 58 -6.26 -11.15 -28.95
N PRO A 59 -7.50 -11.68 -28.89
CA PRO A 59 -7.76 -13.11 -28.99
C PRO A 59 -7.21 -13.76 -30.26
N SER A 60 -7.06 -13.02 -31.36
CA SER A 60 -6.47 -13.54 -32.61
C SER A 60 -4.98 -13.87 -32.50
N THR A 61 -4.33 -13.48 -31.40
CA THR A 61 -2.91 -13.73 -31.15
C THR A 61 -2.65 -14.81 -30.12
N ILE A 62 -3.69 -15.33 -29.44
CA ILE A 62 -3.53 -16.32 -28.36
C ILE A 62 -2.81 -17.58 -28.84
N ASP A 63 -3.17 -18.10 -30.02
CA ASP A 63 -2.59 -19.34 -30.58
C ASP A 63 -1.11 -19.19 -30.97
N LYS A 64 -0.58 -17.96 -30.98
CA LYS A 64 0.84 -17.67 -31.22
C LYS A 64 1.66 -17.71 -29.92
N TRP A 65 0.99 -17.77 -28.78
CA TRP A 65 1.64 -17.89 -27.48
C TRP A 65 1.60 -19.35 -27.05
N ASP A 66 2.76 -19.84 -26.62
CA ASP A 66 2.82 -21.15 -26.00
C ASP A 66 2.08 -21.12 -24.66
N GLU A 67 1.43 -22.23 -24.30
CA GLU A 67 0.66 -22.37 -23.06
C GLU A 67 1.50 -22.10 -21.80
N SER A 68 2.83 -22.28 -21.86
CA SER A 68 3.75 -21.96 -20.76
C SER A 68 3.72 -20.49 -20.35
N TYR A 69 3.33 -19.57 -21.24
CA TYR A 69 3.22 -18.14 -20.93
C TYR A 69 1.97 -17.77 -20.12
N LYS A 70 0.98 -18.66 -20.00
CA LYS A 70 -0.13 -18.42 -19.08
C LYS A 70 0.42 -18.45 -17.67
N LEU A 71 0.18 -17.37 -16.92
CA LEU A 71 0.60 -17.24 -15.54
C LEU A 71 -0.14 -18.24 -14.65
N LYS A 72 0.57 -18.83 -13.70
CA LYS A 72 0.08 -19.87 -12.79
C LYS A 72 0.44 -19.53 -11.35
N THR A 73 -0.34 -20.03 -10.39
CA THR A 73 0.01 -19.91 -8.97
C THR A 73 1.43 -20.42 -8.72
N GLY A 74 2.21 -19.65 -7.97
CA GLY A 74 3.61 -19.93 -7.69
C GLY A 74 4.59 -19.27 -8.65
N ASP A 75 4.13 -18.66 -9.75
CA ASP A 75 5.00 -17.89 -10.63
C ASP A 75 5.54 -16.66 -9.92
N ILE A 76 6.86 -16.47 -9.99
CA ILE A 76 7.53 -15.29 -9.45
C ILE A 76 7.73 -14.31 -10.59
N LEU A 77 7.10 -13.13 -10.48
CA LEU A 77 7.08 -12.09 -11.49
C LEU A 77 8.06 -10.99 -11.13
N ILE A 78 9.02 -10.70 -12.02
CA ILE A 78 10.06 -9.69 -11.82
C ILE A 78 9.95 -8.62 -12.90
N ASN A 79 9.72 -7.37 -12.51
CA ASN A 79 9.76 -6.25 -13.43
C ASN A 79 11.16 -6.11 -14.03
N SER A 80 11.26 -6.22 -15.35
CA SER A 80 12.53 -6.24 -16.08
C SER A 80 12.99 -4.85 -16.51
N THR A 81 12.12 -3.85 -16.52
CA THR A 81 12.48 -2.47 -16.88
C THR A 81 11.84 -1.47 -15.91
N GLY A 82 12.12 -0.19 -16.14
CA GLY A 82 11.40 0.96 -15.58
C GLY A 82 12.07 1.57 -14.35
N THR A 83 12.17 2.90 -14.36
CA THR A 83 12.83 3.68 -13.30
C THR A 83 12.06 3.54 -11.98
N GLY A 84 12.70 2.95 -10.97
CA GLY A 84 12.08 2.68 -9.66
C GLY A 84 11.09 1.49 -9.65
N THR A 85 10.97 0.76 -10.75
CA THR A 85 10.13 -0.45 -10.85
C THR A 85 10.91 -1.70 -11.19
N ALA A 86 12.07 -1.58 -11.84
CA ALA A 86 12.93 -2.72 -12.18
C ALA A 86 13.36 -3.48 -10.92
N GLY A 87 13.41 -4.81 -11.00
CA GLY A 87 13.71 -5.70 -9.86
C GLY A 87 12.52 -6.00 -8.94
N ARG A 88 11.45 -5.19 -9.00
CA ARG A 88 10.24 -5.41 -8.18
C ARG A 88 9.67 -6.81 -8.45
N THR A 89 9.49 -7.56 -7.37
CA THR A 89 9.13 -8.97 -7.41
C THR A 89 7.78 -9.25 -6.73
N ARG A 90 6.96 -10.13 -7.31
CA ARG A 90 5.71 -10.64 -6.71
C ARG A 90 5.55 -12.12 -6.96
N LEU A 91 4.95 -12.80 -5.98
CA LEU A 91 4.41 -14.14 -6.17
C LEU A 91 3.00 -14.01 -6.78
N PHE A 92 2.78 -14.66 -7.91
CA PHE A 92 1.49 -14.69 -8.58
C PHE A 92 0.64 -15.81 -8.01
N ASP A 93 -0.64 -15.51 -7.84
CA ASP A 93 -1.68 -16.46 -7.49
C ASP A 93 -2.89 -16.27 -8.41
N GLU A 94 -3.49 -17.37 -8.85
CA GLU A 94 -4.65 -17.33 -9.75
C GLU A 94 -5.88 -16.66 -9.12
N SER A 95 -5.96 -16.53 -7.79
CA SER A 95 -7.03 -15.75 -7.14
C SER A 95 -7.05 -14.29 -7.57
N PHE A 96 -5.93 -13.72 -8.04
CA PHE A 96 -5.89 -12.35 -8.60
C PHE A 96 -6.59 -12.22 -9.95
N LEU A 97 -6.90 -13.32 -10.63
CA LEU A 97 -7.58 -13.31 -11.94
C LEU A 97 -9.06 -12.92 -11.82
N GLY A 98 -9.70 -13.20 -10.68
CA GLY A 98 -11.14 -13.00 -10.52
C GLY A 98 -11.93 -13.78 -11.57
N ALA A 99 -12.62 -13.08 -12.48
CA ALA A 99 -13.42 -13.69 -13.54
C ALA A 99 -12.62 -13.98 -14.84
N TYR A 100 -11.34 -13.59 -14.89
CA TYR A 100 -10.51 -13.82 -16.07
C TYR A 100 -10.01 -15.27 -16.12
N PRO A 101 -9.99 -15.92 -17.29
CA PRO A 101 -9.59 -17.32 -17.39
C PRO A 101 -8.09 -17.55 -17.14
N PHE A 102 -7.24 -16.60 -17.55
CA PHE A 102 -5.80 -16.60 -17.29
C PHE A 102 -5.22 -15.21 -17.60
N ALA A 103 -3.98 -14.96 -17.19
CA ALA A 103 -3.20 -13.78 -17.54
C ALA A 103 -1.91 -14.18 -18.27
N VAL A 104 -1.34 -13.25 -19.04
CA VAL A 104 -0.04 -13.42 -19.71
C VAL A 104 0.92 -12.28 -19.35
N PRO A 105 2.23 -12.52 -19.26
CA PRO A 105 3.22 -11.49 -18.94
C PRO A 105 3.53 -10.59 -20.15
N ASP A 106 3.65 -9.29 -19.90
CA ASP A 106 4.21 -8.32 -20.85
C ASP A 106 5.72 -8.52 -21.05
N SER A 107 6.27 -8.03 -22.17
CA SER A 107 7.72 -8.03 -22.46
C SER A 107 8.61 -7.40 -21.37
N HIS A 108 8.06 -6.51 -20.55
CA HIS A 108 8.78 -5.88 -19.44
C HIS A 108 8.68 -6.63 -18.11
N VAL A 109 8.15 -7.86 -18.12
CA VAL A 109 8.04 -8.71 -16.93
C VAL A 109 8.69 -10.06 -17.23
N SER A 110 9.59 -10.49 -16.35
CA SER A 110 10.18 -11.83 -16.35
C SER A 110 9.36 -12.74 -15.46
N VAL A 111 9.14 -13.97 -15.92
CA VAL A 111 8.46 -15.03 -15.17
C VAL A 111 9.50 -16.07 -14.77
N VAL A 112 9.54 -16.37 -13.49
CA VAL A 112 10.35 -17.42 -12.88
C VAL A 112 9.36 -18.46 -12.34
N ARG A 113 9.30 -19.63 -12.98
CA ARG A 113 8.49 -20.75 -12.55
C ARG A 113 9.40 -21.89 -12.14
N THR A 114 9.36 -22.24 -10.86
CA THR A 114 10.21 -23.29 -10.30
C THR A 114 9.72 -24.69 -10.69
N SER A 115 10.55 -25.70 -10.48
CA SER A 115 10.09 -27.09 -10.52
C SER A 115 9.19 -27.40 -9.31
N THR A 116 8.34 -28.43 -9.43
CA THR A 116 7.44 -28.87 -8.36
C THR A 116 8.16 -29.39 -7.11
N LYS A 117 9.48 -29.56 -7.16
CA LYS A 117 10.31 -29.99 -6.02
C LYS A 117 10.84 -28.80 -5.19
N ILE A 118 10.44 -27.59 -5.55
CA ILE A 118 10.94 -26.34 -4.96
C ILE A 118 9.74 -25.55 -4.47
N VAL A 119 9.85 -25.00 -3.26
CA VAL A 119 8.82 -24.12 -2.71
C VAL A 119 8.97 -22.74 -3.35
N SER A 120 8.00 -22.33 -4.15
CA SER A 120 8.02 -21.03 -4.86
C SER A 120 8.10 -19.85 -3.90
N GLU A 121 7.45 -19.94 -2.75
CA GLU A 121 7.38 -18.94 -1.69
C GLU A 121 8.76 -18.71 -1.07
N TYR A 122 9.57 -19.77 -0.93
CA TYR A 122 10.95 -19.67 -0.47
C TYR A 122 11.80 -18.88 -1.46
N VAL A 123 11.71 -19.24 -2.75
CA VAL A 123 12.42 -18.54 -3.82
C VAL A 123 11.95 -17.08 -3.91
N TYR A 124 10.65 -16.83 -3.80
CA TYR A 124 10.07 -15.50 -3.75
C TYR A 124 10.62 -14.67 -2.60
N ALA A 125 10.65 -15.22 -1.39
CA ALA A 125 11.19 -14.56 -0.21
C ALA A 125 12.67 -14.22 -0.38
N TYR A 126 13.46 -15.15 -0.92
CA TYR A 126 14.88 -14.92 -1.18
C TYR A 126 15.12 -13.86 -2.25
N VAL A 127 14.39 -13.91 -3.37
CA VAL A 127 14.47 -12.91 -4.45
C VAL A 127 14.02 -11.53 -3.99
N SER A 128 13.04 -11.48 -3.08
CA SER A 128 12.51 -10.24 -2.50
C SER A 128 13.38 -9.69 -1.36
N SER A 129 14.36 -10.46 -0.87
CA SER A 129 15.24 -10.01 0.20
C SER A 129 16.08 -8.80 -0.21
N LEU A 130 16.44 -7.97 0.77
CA LEU A 130 17.25 -6.76 0.52
C LEU A 130 18.54 -7.06 -0.25
N SER A 131 19.24 -8.12 0.14
CA SER A 131 20.51 -8.51 -0.49
C SER A 131 20.34 -8.86 -1.97
N THR A 132 19.26 -9.57 -2.32
CA THR A 132 18.98 -9.92 -3.70
C THR A 132 18.47 -8.72 -4.49
N GLN A 133 17.63 -7.87 -3.90
CA GLN A 133 17.16 -6.65 -4.56
C GLN A 133 18.32 -5.70 -4.89
N LEU A 134 19.29 -5.54 -3.96
CA LEU A 134 20.52 -4.78 -4.23
C LEU A 134 21.34 -5.42 -5.36
N TYR A 135 21.49 -6.75 -5.36
CA TYR A 135 22.16 -7.45 -6.46
C TYR A 135 21.46 -7.20 -7.81
N LEU A 136 20.12 -7.25 -7.86
CA LEU A 136 19.38 -6.98 -9.09
C LEU A 136 19.57 -5.52 -9.54
N GLU A 137 19.57 -4.57 -8.60
CA GLU A 137 19.77 -3.15 -8.87
C GLU A 137 21.18 -2.85 -9.41
N GLU A 138 22.21 -3.44 -8.82
CA GLU A 138 23.61 -3.33 -9.26
C GLU A 138 23.85 -3.92 -10.64
N ASN A 139 23.06 -4.92 -11.03
CA ASN A 139 23.14 -5.58 -12.34
C ASN A 139 22.15 -5.01 -13.37
N LEU A 140 21.50 -3.88 -13.08
CA LEU A 140 20.73 -3.15 -14.10
C LEU A 140 21.68 -2.55 -15.14
N ALA A 141 21.40 -2.83 -16.40
CA ALA A 141 22.12 -2.26 -17.53
C ALA A 141 21.39 -1.04 -18.09
N GLY A 142 22.13 -0.10 -18.67
CA GLY A 142 21.60 1.07 -19.39
C GLY A 142 21.77 2.40 -18.65
N SER A 143 21.31 3.49 -19.29
CA SER A 143 21.45 4.86 -18.79
C SER A 143 20.23 5.29 -17.95
N THR A 144 20.26 6.49 -17.39
CA THR A 144 19.27 7.03 -16.42
C THR A 144 17.79 6.80 -16.76
N ASN A 145 17.43 6.70 -18.05
CA ASN A 145 16.05 6.50 -18.52
C ASN A 145 15.80 5.16 -19.24
N GLN A 146 16.79 4.28 -19.34
CA GLN A 146 16.69 2.97 -20.00
C GLN A 146 17.35 1.89 -19.16
N LYS A 147 17.01 1.82 -17.86
CA LYS A 147 17.48 0.74 -17.00
C LYS A 147 16.69 -0.54 -17.25
N GLU A 148 17.41 -1.61 -17.56
CA GLU A 148 16.86 -2.92 -17.88
C GLU A 148 17.63 -4.03 -17.15
N LEU A 149 16.88 -4.99 -16.63
CA LEU A 149 17.36 -6.23 -16.07
C LEU A 149 17.27 -7.32 -17.16
N TYR A 150 18.43 -7.78 -17.62
CA TYR A 150 18.49 -8.87 -18.58
C TYR A 150 18.13 -10.20 -17.91
N ILE A 151 17.42 -11.07 -18.64
CA ILE A 151 16.99 -12.38 -18.14
C ILE A 151 18.18 -13.23 -17.66
N GLY A 152 19.35 -13.12 -18.29
CA GLY A 152 20.56 -13.83 -17.88
C GLY A 152 21.09 -13.45 -16.49
N VAL A 153 20.75 -12.24 -15.99
CA VAL A 153 21.08 -11.85 -14.60
C VAL A 153 20.21 -12.64 -13.63
N ILE A 154 18.92 -12.79 -13.95
CA ILE A 154 17.96 -13.57 -13.15
C ILE A 154 18.34 -15.05 -13.20
N GLU A 155 18.66 -15.57 -14.38
CA GLU A 155 19.09 -16.97 -14.59
C GLU A 155 20.30 -17.35 -13.74
N ARG A 156 21.32 -16.47 -13.69
CA ARG A 156 22.56 -16.71 -12.92
C ARG A 156 22.50 -16.27 -11.47
N LEU A 157 21.34 -15.81 -10.98
CA LEU A 157 21.18 -15.38 -9.60
C LEU A 157 21.53 -16.54 -8.65
N PRO A 158 22.56 -16.41 -7.79
CA PRO A 158 22.91 -17.46 -6.85
C PRO A 158 21.88 -17.51 -5.71
N LEU A 159 21.40 -18.71 -5.41
CA LEU A 159 20.43 -19.01 -4.38
C LEU A 159 20.95 -20.15 -3.49
N PRO A 160 20.91 -20.01 -2.15
CA PRO A 160 21.20 -21.11 -1.25
C PRO A 160 19.95 -22.00 -1.19
N LEU A 161 20.09 -23.27 -1.54
CA LEU A 161 18.99 -24.22 -1.62
C LEU A 161 19.07 -25.24 -0.46
N PRO A 162 18.19 -25.14 0.54
CA PRO A 162 18.06 -26.15 1.58
C PRO A 162 17.19 -27.34 1.15
N SER A 163 17.11 -28.35 2.01
CA SER A 163 16.14 -29.44 1.87
C SER A 163 14.70 -28.92 1.76
N LEU A 164 13.80 -29.69 1.13
CA LEU A 164 12.40 -29.29 0.96
C LEU A 164 11.71 -28.97 2.30
N ALA A 165 11.95 -29.80 3.32
CA ALA A 165 11.39 -29.59 4.65
C ALA A 165 11.85 -28.27 5.27
N GLU A 166 13.11 -27.90 5.04
CA GLU A 166 13.68 -26.66 5.54
C GLU A 166 13.20 -25.44 4.74
N GLN A 167 12.99 -25.55 3.43
CA GLN A 167 12.33 -24.50 2.63
C GLN A 167 10.93 -24.20 3.19
N GLN A 168 10.14 -25.25 3.46
CA GLN A 168 8.81 -25.13 4.05
C GLN A 168 8.86 -24.50 5.44
N ARG A 169 9.78 -24.95 6.31
CA ARG A 169 9.96 -24.40 7.65
C ARG A 169 10.27 -22.90 7.62
N ILE A 170 11.16 -22.47 6.72
CA ILE A 170 11.53 -21.06 6.55
C ILE A 170 10.31 -20.24 6.11
N VAL A 171 9.54 -20.72 5.12
CA VAL A 171 8.33 -20.04 4.65
C VAL A 171 7.31 -19.90 5.78
N SER A 172 7.06 -20.96 6.55
CA SER A 172 6.14 -20.90 7.69
C SER A 172 6.56 -19.89 8.75
N GLU A 173 7.87 -19.76 9.03
CA GLU A 173 8.36 -18.73 9.95
C GLU A 173 8.20 -17.33 9.38
N ILE A 174 8.46 -17.12 8.09
CA ILE A 174 8.25 -15.82 7.43
C ILE A 174 6.77 -15.42 7.52
N GLU A 175 5.86 -16.32 7.17
CA GLU A 175 4.41 -16.08 7.26
C GLU A 175 3.98 -15.75 8.70
N ARG A 176 4.50 -16.47 9.68
CA ARG A 176 4.25 -16.20 11.10
C ARG A 176 4.66 -14.78 11.50
N TRP A 177 5.85 -14.33 11.07
CA TRP A 177 6.32 -12.98 11.35
C TRP A 177 5.51 -11.91 10.61
N SER A 178 5.12 -12.16 9.36
CA SER A 178 4.25 -11.27 8.60
C SER A 178 2.90 -11.04 9.29
N VAL A 179 2.24 -12.10 9.78
CA VAL A 179 0.99 -11.97 10.53
C VAL A 179 1.15 -11.12 11.79
N LEU A 180 2.29 -11.26 12.49
CA LEU A 180 2.58 -10.44 13.67
C LEU A 180 2.78 -8.96 13.30
N ILE A 181 3.47 -8.68 12.20
CA ILE A 181 3.66 -7.32 11.68
C ILE A 181 2.31 -6.69 11.36
N ASP A 182 1.45 -7.38 10.61
CA ASP A 182 0.10 -6.89 10.25
C ASP A 182 -0.73 -6.57 11.51
N THR A 183 -0.62 -7.42 12.54
CA THR A 183 -1.30 -7.20 13.83
C THR A 183 -0.82 -5.92 14.52
N ILE A 184 0.49 -5.66 14.49
CA ILE A 184 1.09 -4.45 15.08
C ILE A 184 0.66 -3.21 14.29
N GLU A 185 0.69 -3.27 12.96
CA GLU A 185 0.29 -2.18 12.08
C GLU A 185 -1.19 -1.81 12.29
N GLN A 186 -2.07 -2.81 12.34
CA GLN A 186 -3.50 -2.57 12.62
C GLN A 186 -3.72 -1.98 14.02
N GLY A 187 -2.95 -2.43 15.01
CA GLY A 187 -2.98 -1.88 16.37
C GLY A 187 -2.59 -0.40 16.41
N LYS A 188 -1.59 0.00 15.61
CA LYS A 188 -1.18 1.39 15.48
C LYS A 188 -2.28 2.28 14.90
N GLU A 189 -2.93 1.86 13.80
CA GLU A 189 -4.02 2.61 13.18
C GLU A 189 -5.21 2.81 14.13
N ASN A 190 -5.55 1.76 14.90
CA ASN A 190 -6.61 1.80 15.90
C ASN A 190 -6.28 2.80 17.02
N LEU A 191 -5.02 2.84 17.47
CA LEU A 191 -4.56 3.78 18.48
C LEU A 191 -4.61 5.23 17.96
N GLU A 192 -4.17 5.48 16.73
CA GLU A 192 -4.24 6.80 16.10
C GLU A 192 -5.69 7.31 16.00
N THR A 193 -6.62 6.41 15.63
CA THR A 193 -8.05 6.72 15.59
C THR A 193 -8.60 7.05 16.98
N SER A 194 -8.23 6.26 17.99
CA SER A 194 -8.65 6.46 19.38
C SER A 194 -8.13 7.79 19.95
N ILE A 195 -6.87 8.14 19.66
CA ILE A 195 -6.27 9.43 20.05
C ILE A 195 -7.05 10.59 19.41
N LYS A 196 -7.40 10.48 18.11
CA LYS A 196 -8.18 11.51 17.42
C LYS A 196 -9.55 11.70 18.04
N GLN A 197 -10.25 10.59 18.35
CA GLN A 197 -11.56 10.64 19.03
C GLN A 197 -11.46 11.24 20.43
N ALA A 198 -10.47 10.83 21.23
CA ALA A 198 -10.24 11.37 22.56
C ALA A 198 -9.95 12.88 22.52
N LYS A 199 -9.08 13.34 21.60
CA LYS A 199 -8.81 14.77 21.40
C LYS A 199 -10.07 15.55 21.03
N ASN A 200 -10.87 15.05 20.09
CA ASN A 200 -12.12 15.68 19.72
C ASN A 200 -13.08 15.76 20.90
N LYS A 201 -13.18 14.69 21.70
CA LYS A 201 -14.09 14.69 22.86
C LYS A 201 -13.59 15.59 23.99
N ILE A 202 -12.29 15.65 24.23
CA ILE A 202 -11.70 16.58 25.21
C ILE A 202 -11.95 18.03 24.76
N LEU A 203 -11.76 18.34 23.47
CA LEU A 203 -12.03 19.67 22.93
C LEU A 203 -13.52 20.05 23.03
N ASP A 204 -14.41 19.12 22.69
CA ASP A 204 -15.85 19.27 22.87
C ASP A 204 -16.19 19.59 24.32
N LEU A 205 -15.73 18.77 25.27
CA LEU A 205 -15.95 19.01 26.69
C LEU A 205 -15.32 20.33 27.16
N ALA A 206 -14.15 20.72 26.63
CA ALA A 206 -13.47 21.97 26.97
C ALA A 206 -14.30 23.19 26.55
N ILE A 207 -14.78 23.21 25.31
CA ILE A 207 -15.58 24.31 24.75
C ILE A 207 -16.92 24.45 25.50
N HIS A 208 -17.51 23.33 25.92
CA HIS A 208 -18.75 23.33 26.71
C HIS A 208 -18.52 23.58 28.21
N GLY A 209 -17.28 23.82 28.66
CA GLY A 209 -16.97 24.05 30.07
C GLY A 209 -17.11 22.79 30.96
N LYS A 210 -17.35 21.61 30.38
CA LYS A 210 -17.65 20.34 31.07
C LYS A 210 -16.42 19.55 31.50
N LEU A 211 -15.21 20.13 31.40
CA LEU A 211 -13.98 19.52 31.91
C LEU A 211 -13.81 19.66 33.43
N VAL A 212 -14.67 20.42 34.08
CA VAL A 212 -14.68 20.62 35.54
C VAL A 212 -16.08 20.29 36.10
N PRO A 213 -16.21 19.97 37.40
CA PRO A 213 -17.51 19.77 38.03
C PRO A 213 -18.43 20.98 37.80
N GLN A 214 -19.69 20.72 37.45
CA GLN A 214 -20.69 21.77 37.22
C GLN A 214 -21.47 22.05 38.51
N ASP A 215 -21.84 23.32 38.76
CA ASP A 215 -22.75 23.66 39.86
C ASP A 215 -24.19 23.40 39.40
N PRO A 216 -24.95 22.49 40.03
CA PRO A 216 -26.33 22.22 39.65
C PRO A 216 -27.29 23.41 39.86
N ASN A 217 -26.84 24.49 40.50
CA ASN A 217 -27.60 25.72 40.66
C ASN A 217 -27.28 26.79 39.59
N ASP A 218 -26.33 26.55 38.68
CA ASP A 218 -26.03 27.49 37.60
C ASP A 218 -27.21 27.62 36.63
N GLU A 219 -27.60 28.85 36.30
CA GLU A 219 -28.69 29.13 35.36
C GLU A 219 -28.26 28.77 33.92
N PRO A 220 -29.05 27.97 33.17
CA PRO A 220 -28.78 27.70 31.77
C PRO A 220 -28.75 28.98 30.93
N ALA A 221 -27.80 29.06 29.99
CA ALA A 221 -27.66 30.24 29.13
C ALA A 221 -28.92 30.52 28.29
N SER A 222 -29.68 29.47 27.99
CA SER A 222 -30.99 29.55 27.34
C SER A 222 -31.98 30.44 28.07
N GLU A 223 -32.03 30.38 29.41
CA GLU A 223 -32.94 31.19 30.22
C GLU A 223 -32.49 32.67 30.27
N LEU A 224 -31.18 32.93 30.33
CA LEU A 224 -30.64 34.28 30.23
C LEU A 224 -30.91 34.92 28.84
N LEU A 225 -30.75 34.14 27.76
CA LEU A 225 -31.03 34.57 26.39
C LEU A 225 -32.51 34.90 26.17
N LYS A 226 -33.44 34.10 26.71
CA LYS A 226 -34.88 34.39 26.65
C LYS A 226 -35.24 35.69 27.36
N ARG A 227 -34.58 36.04 28.47
CA ARG A 227 -34.78 37.34 29.15
C ARG A 227 -34.34 38.52 28.28
N ILE A 228 -33.21 38.38 27.57
CA ILE A 228 -32.64 39.46 26.76
C ILE A 228 -33.36 39.60 25.40
N ASN A 229 -33.73 38.48 24.77
CA ASN A 229 -34.44 38.45 23.50
C ASN A 229 -35.46 37.29 23.45
N PRO A 230 -36.76 37.55 23.73
CA PRO A 230 -37.80 36.52 23.81
C PRO A 230 -38.07 35.76 22.50
N LYS A 231 -37.57 36.25 21.36
CA LYS A 231 -37.76 35.66 20.03
C LYS A 231 -36.55 34.83 19.55
N ALA A 232 -35.49 34.69 20.36
CA ALA A 232 -34.32 33.92 19.98
C ALA A 232 -34.63 32.42 19.91
N GLU A 233 -34.41 31.79 18.76
CA GLU A 233 -34.47 30.33 18.61
C GLU A 233 -33.18 29.70 19.14
N ILE A 234 -33.33 28.76 20.07
CA ILE A 234 -32.20 28.12 20.77
C ILE A 234 -31.83 26.87 19.97
N ALA A 235 -30.79 26.99 19.13
CA ALA A 235 -30.34 25.87 18.30
C ALA A 235 -29.45 24.87 19.05
N CYS A 236 -28.78 25.29 20.12
CA CYS A 236 -27.96 24.46 21.01
C CYS A 236 -27.96 25.11 22.42
N ASP A 237 -28.35 24.35 23.44
CA ASP A 237 -28.26 24.79 24.84
C ASP A 237 -26.93 24.34 25.41
N ASN A 238 -25.94 25.23 25.31
CA ASN A 238 -24.72 25.09 26.08
C ASN A 238 -24.94 25.90 27.35
N GLU A 239 -25.12 25.21 28.48
CA GLU A 239 -24.96 25.84 29.80
C GLU A 239 -23.66 26.63 29.77
N HIS A 240 -23.74 27.96 29.75
CA HIS A 240 -22.55 28.79 29.87
C HIS A 240 -22.11 28.64 31.31
N TYR A 241 -21.06 27.83 31.51
CA TYR A 241 -20.41 27.73 32.81
C TYR A 241 -19.78 29.10 33.13
N ALA A 242 -20.46 29.89 33.94
CA ALA A 242 -20.06 31.25 34.30
C ALA A 242 -18.91 31.27 35.32
N GLN A 243 -18.70 30.14 36.02
CA GLN A 243 -17.63 29.96 36.99
C GLN A 243 -16.33 29.50 36.35
N LEU A 244 -15.66 30.37 35.60
CA LEU A 244 -14.35 30.07 35.05
C LEU A 244 -13.37 29.55 36.13
N PRO A 245 -12.54 28.52 35.86
CA PRO A 245 -11.56 28.02 36.80
C PRO A 245 -10.65 29.15 37.33
N LYS A 246 -10.15 29.01 38.56
CA LYS A 246 -9.29 30.01 39.18
C LYS A 246 -8.12 30.40 38.25
N GLY A 247 -8.06 31.68 37.87
CA GLY A 247 -7.04 32.24 36.97
C GLY A 247 -7.49 32.45 35.51
N TRP A 248 -8.71 32.05 35.15
CA TRP A 248 -9.29 32.28 33.83
C TRP A 248 -10.11 33.57 33.79
N SER A 249 -10.19 34.21 32.63
CA SER A 249 -10.98 35.44 32.40
C SER A 249 -11.60 35.44 31.00
N VAL A 250 -12.81 35.96 30.86
CA VAL A 250 -13.41 36.23 29.54
C VAL A 250 -12.70 37.44 28.92
N ILE A 251 -12.23 37.29 27.68
CA ILE A 251 -11.56 38.35 26.93
C ILE A 251 -12.06 38.37 25.49
N SER A 252 -12.18 39.56 24.89
CA SER A 252 -12.54 39.68 23.48
C SER A 252 -11.38 39.18 22.62
N MET A 253 -11.68 38.50 21.51
CA MET A 253 -10.65 38.00 20.58
C MET A 253 -9.74 39.13 20.05
N GLN A 254 -10.25 40.36 20.01
CA GLN A 254 -9.55 41.58 19.59
C GLN A 254 -8.44 42.00 20.57
N ASP A 255 -8.58 41.66 21.85
CA ASP A 255 -7.63 42.04 22.90
C ASP A 255 -6.46 41.05 23.01
N VAL A 256 -6.63 39.83 22.48
CA VAL A 256 -5.61 38.76 22.48
C VAL A 256 -4.97 38.51 21.12
N CYS A 257 -5.60 38.95 20.03
CA CYS A 257 -5.14 38.70 18.67
C CYS A 257 -5.21 39.97 17.81
N LYS A 258 -4.19 40.23 16.98
CA LYS A 258 -4.33 41.19 15.87
C LYS A 258 -4.95 40.48 14.67
N LEU A 259 -6.16 40.89 14.29
CA LEU A 259 -6.79 40.45 13.05
C LEU A 259 -6.08 41.15 11.86
N LYS A 260 -5.59 40.36 10.92
CA LYS A 260 -5.12 40.84 9.61
C LYS A 260 -6.09 40.33 8.56
N ASP A 261 -6.93 41.22 8.08
CA ASP A 261 -7.94 40.91 7.08
C ASP A 261 -7.30 40.90 5.69
N GLY A 262 -7.86 40.11 4.78
CA GLY A 262 -7.54 40.22 3.35
C GLY A 262 -8.20 41.45 2.71
N ILE A 263 -7.96 41.66 1.41
CA ILE A 263 -8.70 42.67 0.65
C ILE A 263 -10.18 42.26 0.67
N LYS A 264 -11.03 43.10 1.25
CA LYS A 264 -12.47 42.96 1.21
C LYS A 264 -12.88 43.04 -0.27
N LEU A 265 -13.57 42.01 -0.78
CA LEU A 265 -14.16 42.10 -2.11
C LEU A 265 -15.31 43.10 -1.99
N ASP A 266 -15.03 44.35 -2.36
CA ASP A 266 -16.06 45.38 -2.41
C ASP A 266 -17.15 44.86 -3.33
N SER A 267 -18.37 44.88 -2.81
CA SER A 267 -19.61 44.58 -3.50
C SER A 267 -19.70 45.45 -4.75
N THR A 268 -19.08 44.98 -5.82
CA THR A 268 -19.37 45.41 -7.17
C THR A 268 -20.72 44.77 -7.46
N PRO A 269 -21.80 45.55 -7.67
CA PRO A 269 -23.05 44.95 -8.07
C PRO A 269 -22.79 44.29 -9.44
N LEU A 270 -23.07 42.99 -9.54
CA LEU A 270 -23.24 42.33 -10.83
C LEU A 270 -24.43 43.03 -11.49
N ILE A 271 -24.15 44.02 -12.34
CA ILE A 271 -25.12 44.61 -13.24
C ILE A 271 -24.65 44.25 -14.66
N ASN A 272 -25.44 43.37 -15.28
CA ASN A 272 -25.61 43.03 -16.70
C ASN A 272 -24.45 43.26 -17.67
#